data_AF-A0A965Y158-F1
#
_entry.id   AF-A0A965Y158-F1
#
_cell.length_a   1.000
_cell.length_b   1.000
_cell.length_c   1.000
_cell.angle_alpha   90.00
_cell.angle_beta   90.00
_cell.angle_gamma   90.00
#
_symmetry.space_group_name_H-M   'P 1'
#
loop_
_entity.id
_entity.type
_entity.pdbx_description
1 polymer ?
#
loop_
_entity_poly.entity_id
_entity_poly.type
_entity_poly.pdbx_seq_one_letter_code
_entity_poly.pdbx_strand_id
1 'polypeptide(L)' 'MNYQVEKRDGRRVDFSLDKIRHAIEAAFTAQAIACDDSVLERLALQATAEFAPLVRDQVISVEQIQDAVEVVLIQTGYT' A
#
# COMPACT_ATOMS: atom_id res chain seq x y z
N MET A 1 -6.96 2.44 13.51
CA MET A 1 -5.56 2.02 13.37
C MET A 1 -4.73 3.29 13.29
N ASN A 2 -3.90 3.60 14.30
CA ASN A 2 -3.21 4.89 14.40
C ASN A 2 -1.70 4.71 14.16
N TYR A 3 -1.32 4.35 12.94
CA TYR A 3 0.10 4.23 12.55
C TYR A 3 0.55 5.47 11.79
N GLN A 4 1.81 5.85 11.95
CA GLN A 4 2.48 6.87 11.16
C GLN A 4 3.34 6.21 10.08
N VAL A 5 3.35 6.82 8.90
CA VAL A 5 4.23 6.45 7.81
C VAL A 5 5.45 7.36 7.86
N GLU A 6 6.63 6.77 8.04
CA GLU A 6 7.91 7.45 7.90
C GLU A 6 8.30 7.49 6.43
N LYS A 7 8.41 8.70 5.88
CA LYS A 7 8.82 8.94 4.50
C LYS A 7 10.34 8.90 4.35
N ARG A 8 10.81 8.80 3.12
CA ARG A 8 12.25 8.87 2.73
C ARG A 8 12.99 10.10 3.26
N ASP A 9 12.29 11.21 3.45
CA ASP A 9 12.83 12.46 3.99
C ASP A 9 12.84 12.51 5.52
N GLY A 10 12.48 11.41 6.19
CA GLY A 10 12.38 11.29 7.64
C GLY A 10 11.11 11.90 8.23
N ARG A 11 10.21 12.47 7.40
CA ARG A 11 8.94 13.02 7.90
C ARG A 11 7.96 11.92 8.21
N ARG A 12 7.20 12.12 9.30
CA ARG A 12 6.10 11.24 9.69
C ARG A 12 4.76 11.86 9.29
N VAL A 13 3.92 11.05 8.66
CA VAL A 13 2.56 11.45 8.27
C VAL A 13 1.59 10.38 8.71
N ASP A 14 0.33 10.74 8.90
CA ASP A 14 -0.68 9.75 9.24
C ASP A 14 -0.89 8.77 8.10
N PHE A 15 -1.00 7.49 8.47
CA PHE A 15 -1.41 6.44 7.56
C PHE A 15 -2.80 6.72 6.98
N SER A 16 -2.97 6.46 5.70
CA SER A 16 -4.24 6.59 5.00
C SER A 16 -4.34 5.47 3.96
N LEU A 17 -5.37 4.64 4.10
CA LEU A 17 -5.67 3.56 3.16
C LEU A 17 -5.90 4.11 1.74
N ASP A 18 -6.55 5.27 1.62
CA ASP A 18 -6.77 5.95 0.33
C ASP A 18 -5.48 6.20 -0.43
N LYS A 19 -4.37 6.51 0.26
CA LYS A 19 -3.07 6.73 -0.39
C LYS A 19 -2.52 5.45 -1.03
N ILE A 20 -2.76 4.29 -0.41
CA ILE A 20 -2.38 3.00 -0.99
C ILE A 20 -3.29 2.69 -2.19
N ARG A 21 -4.61 2.86 -2.04
CA ARG A 21 -5.56 2.65 -3.13
C ARG A 21 -5.18 3.48 -4.36
N HIS A 22 -4.98 4.79 -4.19
CA HIS A 22 -4.59 5.67 -5.29
C HIS A 22 -3.22 5.33 -5.90
N ALA A 23 -2.28 4.84 -5.10
CA ALA A 23 -0.98 4.41 -5.61
C ALA A 23 -1.11 3.19 -6.53
N ILE A 24 -1.93 2.20 -6.13
CA ILE A 24 -2.22 1.01 -6.94
C ILE A 24 -2.98 1.41 -8.21
N GLU A 25 -3.99 2.27 -8.09
CA GLU A 25 -4.76 2.80 -9.22
C GLU A 25 -3.86 3.49 -10.25
N ALA A 26 -2.93 4.34 -9.79
CA ALA A 26 -1.98 5.02 -10.66
C ALA A 26 -1.05 4.01 -11.37
N ALA A 27 -0.60 2.96 -10.68
CA ALA A 27 0.23 1.91 -11.27
C ALA A 27 -0.53 1.09 -12.32
N PHE A 28 -1.81 0.80 -12.09
CA PHE A 28 -2.66 0.08 -13.05
C PHE A 28 -2.99 0.94 -14.27
N THR A 29 -3.30 2.21 -14.04
CA THR A 29 -3.52 3.20 -15.12
C THR A 29 -2.29 3.33 -16.01
N ALA A 30 -1.08 3.40 -15.42
CA ALA A 30 0.18 3.47 -16.16
C ALA A 30 0.44 2.23 -17.04
N GLN A 31 -0.10 1.07 -16.65
CA GLN A 31 0.00 -0.19 -17.37
C GLN A 31 -1.21 -0.49 -18.27
N ALA A 32 -2.17 0.44 -18.37
CA ALA A 32 -3.43 0.26 -19.08
C ALA A 32 -4.24 -0.96 -18.62
N ILE A 33 -4.11 -1.32 -17.34
CA ILE A 33 -4.88 -2.39 -16.70
C ILE A 33 -6.19 -1.80 -16.19
N ALA A 34 -7.32 -2.25 -16.75
CA ALA A 34 -8.63 -1.88 -16.23
C ALA A 34 -8.91 -2.65 -14.94
N CYS A 35 -9.25 -1.92 -13.88
CA CYS A 35 -9.50 -2.47 -12.56
C CYS A 35 -10.67 -1.73 -11.92
N ASP A 36 -11.57 -2.49 -11.30
CA ASP A 36 -12.71 -1.93 -10.58
C ASP A 36 -12.28 -1.39 -9.21
N ASP A 37 -12.97 -0.37 -8.71
CA ASP A 37 -12.73 0.23 -7.39
C ASP A 37 -12.74 -0.81 -6.27
N SER A 38 -13.64 -1.80 -6.34
CA SER A 38 -13.72 -2.89 -5.35
C SER A 38 -12.45 -3.73 -5.30
N VAL A 39 -11.78 -3.92 -6.44
CA VAL A 39 -10.51 -4.65 -6.50
C VAL A 39 -9.39 -3.79 -5.92
N LEU A 40 -9.35 -2.49 -6.23
CA LEU A 40 -8.35 -1.57 -5.67
C LEU A 40 -8.45 -1.51 -4.14
N GLU A 41 -9.67 -1.43 -3.60
CA GLU A 41 -9.91 -1.46 -2.15
C GLU A 41 -9.45 -2.79 -1.54
N ARG A 42 -9.79 -3.91 -2.17
CA ARG A 42 -9.34 -5.24 -1.71
C ARG A 42 -7.82 -5.36 -1.68
N LEU A 43 -7.12 -4.87 -2.71
CA LEU A 43 -5.66 -4.89 -2.78
C LEU A 43 -5.04 -4.00 -1.70
N ALA A 44 -5.60 -2.81 -1.47
CA ALA A 44 -5.12 -1.91 -0.41
C ALA A 44 -5.28 -2.52 0.99
N LEU A 45 -6.39 -3.22 1.25
CA LEU A 45 -6.62 -3.95 2.50
C LEU A 45 -5.66 -5.14 2.64
N GLN A 46 -5.42 -5.89 1.57
CA GLN A 46 -4.43 -6.98 1.56
C GLN A 46 -3.02 -6.47 1.84
N ALA A 47 -2.61 -5.35 1.23
CA ALA A 47 -1.31 -4.74 1.50
C ALA A 47 -1.20 -4.31 2.97
N THR A 48 -2.30 -3.78 3.54
CA THR A 48 -2.37 -3.44 4.97
C THR A 48 -2.19 -4.65 5.87
N ALA A 49 -2.80 -5.78 5.53
CA ALA A 49 -2.60 -7.03 6.26
C ALA A 49 -1.15 -7.55 6.13
N GLU A 50 -0.54 -7.38 4.95
CA GLU A 50 0.82 -7.84 4.65
C GLU A 50 1.88 -7.05 5.45
N PHE A 51 1.81 -5.71 5.50
CA PHE A 51 2.78 -4.93 6.30
C PHE A 51 2.42 -4.80 7.79
N ALA A 52 1.20 -5.17 8.21
CA ALA A 52 0.78 -5.04 9.62
C ALA A 52 1.76 -5.67 10.63
N PRO A 53 2.37 -6.85 10.38
CA PRO A 53 3.38 -7.43 11.26
C PRO A 53 4.71 -6.66 11.31
N LEU A 54 4.97 -5.80 10.32
CA LEU A 54 6.21 -5.02 10.20
C LEU A 54 6.16 -3.69 10.97
N VAL A 55 4.97 -3.26 11.39
CA VAL A 55 4.77 -2.01 12.13
C VAL A 55 5.48 -2.09 13.50
N ARG A 56 6.34 -1.12 13.80
CA ARG A 56 7.04 -1.01 15.09
C ARG A 56 6.84 0.37 15.69
N ASP A 57 6.52 0.44 16.98
CA ASP A 57 6.26 1.71 17.68
C ASP A 57 5.18 2.57 17.00
N GLN A 58 4.17 1.93 16.41
CA GLN A 58 3.13 2.58 15.58
C GLN A 58 3.70 3.30 14.34
N VAL A 59 4.90 2.95 13.89
CA VAL A 59 5.54 3.52 12.69
C VAL A 59 5.82 2.40 11.69
N ILE A 60 5.66 2.73 10.41
CA ILE A 60 6.03 1.89 9.27
C ILE A 60 6.74 2.78 8.25
N SER A 61 7.78 2.29 7.57
CA SER A 61 8.40 3.08 6.50
C SER A 61 7.60 3.01 5.21
N VAL A 62 7.74 4.02 4.36
CA VAL A 62 7.10 4.01 3.03
C VAL A 62 7.62 2.86 2.16
N GLU A 63 8.88 2.46 2.32
CA GLU A 63 9.51 1.33 1.63
C GLU A 63 8.83 0.01 2.01
N GLN A 64 8.59 -0.24 3.29
CA GLN A 64 7.92 -1.46 3.74
C GLN A 64 6.48 -1.55 3.21
N ILE A 65 5.80 -0.40 3.09
CA ILE A 65 4.47 -0.35 2.45
C ILE A 65 4.59 -0.67 0.95
N GLN A 66 5.59 -0.12 0.26
CA GLN A 66 5.83 -0.40 -1.16
C GLN A 66 6.10 -1.89 -1.39
N ASP A 67 7.00 -2.49 -0.61
CA ASP A 67 7.34 -3.92 -0.68
C ASP A 67 6.08 -4.79 -0.45
N ALA A 68 5.25 -4.44 0.53
CA ALA A 68 4.01 -5.16 0.80
C ALA A 68 2.98 -5.03 -0.34
N VAL A 69 2.88 -3.86 -0.97
CA VAL A 69 2.03 -3.67 -2.16
C VAL A 69 2.55 -4.55 -3.30
N GLU A 70 3.85 -4.57 -3.57
CA GLU A 70 4.46 -5.43 -4.61
C GLU A 70 4.17 -6.91 -4.36
N VAL A 71 4.35 -7.40 -3.13
CA VAL A 71 4.01 -8.77 -2.74
C VAL A 71 2.56 -9.11 -3.05
N VAL A 72 1.63 -8.23 -2.68
CA VAL A 72 0.19 -8.44 -2.94
C VAL A 72 -0.13 -8.45 -4.43
N LEU A 73 0.48 -7.57 -5.22
CA LEU A 73 0.28 -7.56 -6.68
C LEU A 73 0.79 -8.85 -7.33
N ILE A 74 1.93 -9.37 -6.90
CA ILE A 74 2.46 -10.68 -7.33
C ILE A 74 1.51 -11.82 -6.94
N GLN A 75 1.07 -11.87 -5.68
CA GLN A 75 0.18 -12.92 -5.18
C GLN A 75 -1.18 -12.95 -5.90
N THR A 76 -1.62 -11.80 -6.40
CA THR A 76 -2.91 -11.64 -7.09
C THR A 76 -2.79 -11.72 -8.62
N GLY A 77 -1.57 -11.84 -9.15
CA GLY A 77 -1.32 -12.00 -10.59
C GLY A 77 -1.43 -10.70 -11.40
N TYR A 78 -1.31 -9.53 -10.75
CA TYR A 78 -1.23 -8.24 -11.42
C TYR A 78 0.22 -7.82 -11.75
N THR A 79 1.20 -8.68 -11.44
CA THR A 79 2.63 -8.51 -11.72
C THR A 79 3.27 -9.88 -11.96
#